data_AF-A0A843YI53-F1
#
_entry.id   AF-A0A843YI53-F1
#
_cell.length_a   1.000
_cell.length_b   1.000
_cell.length_c   1.000
_cell.angle_alpha   90.00
_cell.angle_beta   90.00
_cell.angle_gamma   90.00
#
_symmetry.space_group_name_H-M   'P 1'
#
loop_
_entity.id
_entity.type
_entity.pdbx_description
1 polymer ?
#
loop_
_entity_poly.entity_id
_entity_poly.type
_entity_poly.pdbx_seq_one_letter_code
_entity_poly.pdbx_strand_id
1 'polypeptide(L)'
;MKSLALVVFAIHAVLEAVLGLNALISGGFSSLSAEQLAEMPPEVRVSARFLGAALLSLGLMGAWVIFWPGVRSPVGRQMALLLAGFHLIGLAGAAFTALFAPALWISFHTWGAMVIHGLLGLGFLTISRGVKLKR
;
A
#
# COMPACT_ATOMS: atom_id res chain seq x y z
N MET A 1 14.92 -1.17 16.63
CA MET A 1 14.46 -1.82 15.39
C MET A 1 12.97 -2.13 15.37
N LYS A 2 12.39 -2.78 16.39
CA LYS A 2 10.96 -3.16 16.40
C LYS A 2 9.98 -1.97 16.48
N SER A 3 10.34 -0.91 17.22
CA SER A 3 9.52 0.30 17.39
C SER A 3 9.42 1.15 16.12
N LEU A 4 10.54 1.42 15.45
CA LEU A 4 10.55 2.18 14.20
C LEU A 4 9.74 1.51 13.08
N ALA A 5 9.91 0.19 12.90
CA ALA A 5 9.14 -0.55 11.91
C ALA A 5 7.63 -0.51 12.20
N LEU A 6 7.22 -0.57 13.46
CA LEU A 6 5.83 -0.45 13.87
C LEU A 6 5.26 0.96 13.58
N VAL A 7 6.04 2.01 13.83
CA VAL A 7 5.65 3.39 13.54
C VAL A 7 5.48 3.61 12.04
N VAL A 8 6.45 3.19 11.22
CA VAL A 8 6.35 3.25 9.76
C VAL A 8 5.13 2.48 9.26
N PHE A 9 4.86 1.32 9.87
CA PHE A 9 3.73 0.49 9.49
C PHE A 9 2.38 1.11 9.86
N ALA A 10 2.26 1.71 11.04
CA ALA A 10 1.06 2.43 11.46
C ALA A 10 0.78 3.64 10.58
N ILE A 11 1.81 4.44 10.28
CA ILE A 11 1.69 5.58 9.37
C ILE A 11 1.23 5.10 7.99
N HIS A 12 1.82 4.01 7.48
CA HIS A 12 1.45 3.47 6.19
C HIS A 12 0.00 2.97 6.15
N ALA A 13 -0.43 2.19 7.13
CA ALA A 13 -1.82 1.70 7.21
C ALA A 13 -2.83 2.86 7.29
N VAL A 14 -2.50 3.92 8.04
CA VAL A 14 -3.33 5.14 8.11
C VAL A 14 -3.35 5.86 6.76
N LEU A 15 -2.20 6.00 6.09
CA LEU A 15 -2.14 6.64 4.77
C LEU A 15 -2.92 5.85 3.72
N GLU A 16 -2.81 4.52 3.69
CA GLU A 16 -3.59 3.68 2.79
C GLU A 16 -5.10 3.80 3.08
N ALA A 17 -5.49 3.82 4.36
CA ALA A 17 -6.88 4.02 4.75
C ALA A 17 -7.41 5.40 4.29
N VAL A 18 -6.66 6.47 4.53
CA VAL A 18 -7.06 7.84 4.19
C VAL A 18 -7.08 8.06 2.68
N LEU A 19 -6.03 7.64 1.96
CA LEU A 19 -5.96 7.74 0.50
C LEU A 19 -7.02 6.85 -0.15
N GLY A 20 -7.23 5.65 0.40
CA GLY A 20 -8.24 4.73 -0.05
C GLY A 20 -9.65 5.28 0.10
N LEU A 21 -9.98 5.81 1.27
CA LEU A 21 -11.27 6.46 1.54
C LEU A 21 -11.49 7.67 0.62
N ASN A 22 -10.46 8.51 0.44
CA ASN A 22 -10.55 9.66 -0.46
C ASN A 22 -10.83 9.23 -1.91
N ALA A 23 -10.12 8.23 -2.42
CA ALA A 23 -10.32 7.72 -3.77
C ALA A 23 -11.65 7.00 -3.95
N LEU A 24 -12.13 6.30 -2.92
CA LEU A 24 -13.44 5.66 -2.90
C LEU A 24 -14.60 6.68 -3.00
N ILE A 25 -14.52 7.76 -2.22
CA ILE A 25 -15.57 8.79 -2.17
C ILE A 25 -15.52 9.66 -3.43
N SER A 26 -14.37 10.25 -3.74
CA SER A 26 -14.24 11.20 -4.85
C SER A 26 -14.29 10.50 -6.21
N GLY A 27 -13.78 9.27 -6.31
CA GLY A 27 -13.54 8.63 -7.59
C GLY A 27 -12.28 9.13 -8.31
N GLY A 28 -11.32 9.70 -7.58
CA GLY A 28 -10.00 9.99 -8.12
C GLY A 28 -8.92 10.08 -7.05
N PHE A 29 -7.69 10.34 -7.49
CA PHE A 29 -6.53 10.32 -6.61
C PHE A 29 -6.35 11.64 -5.86
N SER A 30 -5.67 11.59 -4.70
CA SER A 30 -5.43 12.77 -3.86
C SER A 30 -4.65 13.91 -4.55
N SER A 31 -4.04 13.66 -5.70
CA SER A 31 -3.30 14.64 -6.49
C SER A 31 -4.13 15.36 -7.56
N LEU A 32 -5.40 15.00 -7.75
CA LEU A 32 -6.26 15.60 -8.78
C LEU A 32 -7.18 16.68 -8.19
N SER A 33 -7.32 17.81 -8.90
CA SER A 33 -8.34 18.81 -8.57
C SER A 33 -9.74 18.31 -8.91
N ALA A 34 -10.78 18.98 -8.39
CA ALA A 34 -12.17 18.63 -8.67
C ALA A 34 -12.50 18.76 -10.18
N GLU A 35 -11.94 19.77 -10.84
CA GLU A 35 -12.08 19.99 -12.28
C GLU A 35 -11.43 18.87 -13.08
N GLN A 36 -10.20 18.47 -12.71
CA GLN A 36 -9.50 17.36 -13.36
C GLN A 36 -10.25 16.02 -13.19
N LEU A 37 -10.89 15.81 -12.03
CA LEU A 37 -11.72 14.63 -11.79
C LEU A 37 -12.96 14.57 -12.69
N ALA A 38 -13.57 15.73 -12.95
CA ALA A 38 -14.76 15.84 -13.79
C ALA A 38 -14.47 15.46 -15.24
N GLU A 39 -13.26 15.80 -15.72
CA GLU A 39 -12.78 15.52 -17.08
C GLU A 39 -12.29 14.07 -17.26
N MET A 40 -12.09 13.31 -16.18
CA MET A 40 -11.63 11.92 -16.28
C MET A 40 -12.69 11.00 -16.92
N PRO A 41 -12.28 10.05 -17.79
CA PRO A 41 -13.19 9.04 -18.31
C PRO A 41 -13.89 8.24 -17.19
N PRO A 42 -15.15 7.82 -17.37
CA PRO A 42 -15.89 7.03 -16.37
C PRO A 42 -15.14 5.80 -15.87
N GLU A 43 -14.41 5.13 -16.75
CA GLU A 43 -13.62 3.92 -16.46
C GLU A 43 -12.50 4.23 -15.46
N VAL A 44 -11.81 5.36 -15.65
CA VAL A 44 -10.73 5.79 -14.76
C VAL A 44 -11.26 6.11 -13.37
N ARG A 45 -12.44 6.74 -13.27
CA ARG A 45 -13.09 7.01 -11.99
C ARG A 45 -13.54 5.74 -11.27
N VAL A 46 -14.05 4.75 -12.02
CA VAL A 46 -14.39 3.42 -11.46
C VAL A 46 -13.14 2.70 -10.96
N SER A 47 -12.05 2.70 -11.74
CA SER A 47 -10.76 2.14 -11.34
C SER A 47 -10.19 2.84 -10.10
N ALA A 48 -10.31 4.16 -10.00
CA ALA A 48 -9.90 4.91 -8.82
C ALA A 48 -10.73 4.55 -7.57
N ARG A 49 -12.05 4.37 -7.69
CA ARG A 49 -12.89 3.90 -6.57
C ARG A 49 -12.53 2.50 -6.14
N PHE A 50 -12.29 1.60 -7.09
CA PHE A 50 -11.90 0.23 -6.80
C PHE A 50 -10.54 0.16 -6.11
N LEU A 51 -9.56 0.93 -6.62
CA LEU A 51 -8.26 1.09 -5.98
C LEU A 51 -8.40 1.75 -4.60
N GLY A 52 -9.31 2.71 -4.45
CA GLY A 52 -9.64 3.32 -3.17
C GLY A 52 -10.16 2.31 -2.15
N ALA A 53 -11.12 1.47 -2.53
CA ALA A 53 -11.62 0.38 -1.69
C ALA A 53 -10.51 -0.63 -1.32
N ALA A 54 -9.62 -0.94 -2.26
CA ALA A 54 -8.49 -1.83 -2.02
C ALA A 54 -7.52 -1.24 -0.99
N LEU A 55 -7.11 0.03 -1.16
CA LEU A 55 -6.24 0.74 -0.22
C LEU A 55 -6.89 0.89 1.16
N LEU A 56 -8.19 1.19 1.22
CA LEU A 56 -8.92 1.26 2.47
C LEU A 56 -8.92 -0.10 3.19
N SER A 57 -9.17 -1.18 2.46
CA SER A 57 -9.16 -2.54 3.01
C SER A 57 -7.77 -2.93 3.52
N LEU A 58 -6.71 -2.55 2.80
CA LEU A 58 -5.32 -2.79 3.20
C LEU A 58 -4.94 -1.99 4.45
N GLY A 59 -5.33 -0.72 4.53
CA GLY A 59 -5.12 0.11 5.72
C GLY A 59 -5.83 -0.44 6.95
N LEU A 60 -7.08 -0.91 6.80
CA LEU A 60 -7.83 -1.56 7.89
C LEU A 60 -7.20 -2.90 8.30
N MET A 61 -6.75 -3.71 7.33
CA MET A 61 -6.02 -4.94 7.62
C MET A 61 -4.69 -4.68 8.33
N GLY A 62 -3.97 -3.63 7.94
CA GLY A 62 -2.74 -3.20 8.59
C GLY A 62 -2.97 -2.77 10.03
N ALA A 63 -4.04 -1.98 10.29
CA ALA A 63 -4.47 -1.63 11.63
C ALA A 63 -4.82 -2.87 12.46
N TRP A 64 -5.52 -3.85 11.87
CA TRP A 64 -5.85 -5.11 12.56
C TRP A 64 -4.58 -5.88 12.94
N VAL A 65 -3.60 -5.99 12.04
CA VAL A 65 -2.31 -6.64 12.33
C VAL A 65 -1.55 -5.93 13.45
N ILE A 66 -1.59 -4.59 13.52
CA ILE A 66 -0.90 -3.78 14.54
C ILE A 66 -1.55 -3.88 15.92
N PHE A 67 -2.87 -3.70 15.99
CA PHE A 67 -3.57 -3.44 17.26
C PHE A 67 -4.24 -4.68 17.88
N TRP A 68 -4.31 -5.81 17.18
CA TRP A 68 -4.87 -7.08 17.70
C TRP A 68 -3.73 -8.09 17.97
N PRO A 69 -3.96 -9.35 18.40
CA PRO A 69 -2.92 -10.39 18.55
C PRO A 69 -2.13 -10.74 17.26
N GLY A 70 -2.37 -10.01 16.18
CA GLY A 70 -2.06 -10.27 14.78
C GLY A 70 -0.61 -10.10 14.32
N VAL A 71 0.36 -9.86 15.20
CA VAL A 71 1.79 -9.98 14.80
C VAL A 71 2.39 -11.32 15.21
N ARG A 72 1.77 -12.00 16.18
CA ARG A 72 2.25 -13.28 16.74
C ARG A 72 1.34 -14.46 16.40
N SER A 73 0.11 -14.21 15.96
CA SER A 73 -0.83 -15.26 15.55
C SER A 73 -0.51 -15.81 14.15
N PRO A 74 -0.90 -17.07 13.85
CA PRO A 74 -0.81 -17.64 12.50
C PRO A 74 -1.55 -16.79 11.45
N VAL A 75 -2.74 -16.28 11.80
CA VAL A 75 -3.55 -15.39 10.96
C VAL A 75 -2.75 -14.13 10.60
N GLY A 76 -2.12 -13.53 11.60
CA GLY A 76 -1.25 -12.37 11.43
C GLY A 76 -0.12 -12.54 10.43
N ARG A 77 0.56 -13.69 10.49
CA ARG A 77 1.64 -14.03 9.56
C ARG A 77 1.14 -14.24 8.13
N GLN A 78 -0.03 -14.87 7.98
CA GLN A 78 -0.65 -15.04 6.66
C GLN A 78 -1.04 -13.70 6.06
N MET A 79 -1.63 -12.80 6.86
CA MET A 79 -1.94 -11.43 6.42
C MET A 79 -0.67 -10.67 6.04
N ALA A 80 0.40 -10.76 6.82
CA ALA A 80 1.69 -10.17 6.47
C ALA A 80 2.27 -10.73 5.14
N LEU A 81 2.11 -12.03 4.86
CA LEU A 81 2.52 -12.61 3.57
C LEU A 81 1.69 -12.08 2.40
N LEU A 82 0.37 -11.95 2.57
CA LEU A 82 -0.50 -11.37 1.54
C LEU A 82 -0.14 -9.91 1.28
N LEU A 83 0.09 -9.12 2.33
CA LEU A 83 0.51 -7.72 2.23
C LEU A 83 1.90 -7.61 1.56
N ALA A 84 2.85 -8.48 1.92
CA ALA A 84 4.13 -8.55 1.21
C ALA A 84 3.95 -8.83 -0.29
N GLY A 85 3.12 -9.82 -0.63
CA GLY A 85 2.81 -10.16 -2.02
C GLY A 85 2.20 -8.99 -2.77
N PHE A 86 1.21 -8.33 -2.18
CA PHE A 86 0.55 -7.15 -2.75
C PHE A 86 1.56 -6.04 -3.08
N HIS A 87 2.43 -5.67 -2.13
CA HIS A 87 3.40 -4.60 -2.37
C HIS A 87 4.46 -4.98 -3.40
N LEU A 88 4.92 -6.24 -3.42
CA LEU A 88 5.88 -6.71 -4.43
C LEU A 88 5.27 -6.77 -5.83
N ILE A 89 3.99 -7.15 -5.94
CA ILE A 89 3.26 -7.06 -7.22
C ILE A 89 3.11 -5.60 -7.65
N GLY A 90 2.77 -4.70 -6.72
CA GLY A 90 2.71 -3.25 -7.01
C GLY A 90 4.04 -2.68 -7.48
N LEU A 91 5.15 -3.08 -6.84
CA LEU A 91 6.52 -2.72 -7.25
C LEU A 91 6.83 -3.24 -8.65
N ALA A 92 6.54 -4.52 -8.92
CA ALA A 92 6.78 -5.14 -10.23
C ALA A 92 5.93 -4.48 -11.33
N GLY A 93 4.67 -4.16 -11.02
CA GLY A 93 3.77 -3.43 -11.91
C GLY A 93 4.29 -2.03 -12.23
N ALA A 94 4.73 -1.27 -11.22
CA ALA A 94 5.32 0.05 -11.42
C ALA A 94 6.61 -0.01 -12.28
N ALA A 95 7.49 -0.99 -12.01
CA ALA A 95 8.68 -1.23 -12.81
C ALA A 95 8.32 -1.58 -14.26
N PHE A 96 7.35 -2.48 -14.45
CA PHE A 96 6.87 -2.90 -15.76
C PHE A 96 6.29 -1.73 -16.55
N THR A 97 5.40 -0.92 -15.96
CA THR A 97 4.86 0.28 -16.62
C THR A 97 5.96 1.25 -17.00
N ALA A 98 6.96 1.45 -16.14
CA ALA A 98 8.08 2.34 -16.44
C ALA A 98 8.94 1.83 -17.62
N LEU A 99 9.05 0.51 -17.87
CA LEU A 99 9.75 -0.03 -19.04
C LEU A 99 9.14 0.45 -20.36
N PHE A 100 7.81 0.60 -20.43
CA PHE A 100 7.10 1.02 -21.65
C PHE A 100 6.84 2.53 -21.70
N ALA A 101 7.14 3.26 -20.63
CA ALA A 101 7.00 4.71 -20.56
C ALA A 101 8.26 5.33 -19.92
N PRO A 102 9.36 5.51 -20.68
CA PRO A 102 10.66 5.86 -20.12
C PRO A 102 10.71 7.18 -19.33
N ALA A 103 9.81 8.13 -19.65
CA ALA A 103 9.65 9.36 -18.90
C ALA A 103 9.30 9.13 -17.41
N LEU A 104 8.75 7.97 -17.06
CA LEU A 104 8.46 7.62 -15.67
C LEU A 104 9.73 7.30 -14.87
N TRP A 105 10.84 6.90 -15.51
CA TRP A 105 12.11 6.62 -14.81
C TRP A 105 12.82 7.86 -14.27
N ILE A 106 12.48 9.04 -14.76
CA ILE A 106 13.01 10.31 -14.25
C ILE A 106 12.06 10.98 -13.26
N SER A 107 10.85 10.42 -13.07
CA SER A 107 9.86 10.98 -12.15
C SER A 107 10.18 10.61 -10.71
N PHE A 108 10.34 11.63 -9.86
CA PHE A 108 10.50 11.44 -8.42
C PHE A 108 9.33 10.66 -7.79
N HIS A 109 8.11 10.87 -8.29
CA HIS A 109 6.92 10.18 -7.78
C HIS A 109 6.97 8.67 -8.07
N THR A 110 7.45 8.29 -9.26
CA THR A 110 7.61 6.88 -9.63
C THR A 110 8.65 6.21 -8.74
N TRP A 111 9.82 6.84 -8.54
CA TRP A 111 10.84 6.33 -7.62
C TRP A 111 10.34 6.26 -6.19
N GLY A 112 9.64 7.29 -5.71
CA GLY A 112 9.02 7.32 -4.40
C GLY A 112 8.08 6.14 -4.19
N ALA A 113 7.19 5.89 -5.16
CA ALA A 113 6.29 4.74 -5.12
C ALA A 113 7.06 3.40 -5.09
N MET A 114 8.05 3.21 -5.96
CA MET A 114 8.85 1.98 -6.00
C MET A 114 9.60 1.73 -4.69
N VAL A 115 10.25 2.76 -4.14
CA VAL A 115 10.97 2.66 -2.86
C VAL A 115 10.02 2.32 -1.72
N ILE A 116 8.87 3.01 -1.64
CA ILE A 116 7.87 2.77 -0.59
C ILE A 116 7.35 1.33 -0.69
N HIS A 117 6.89 0.89 -1.86
CA HIS A 117 6.40 -0.48 -2.07
C HIS A 117 7.49 -1.53 -1.76
N GLY A 118 8.74 -1.29 -2.17
CA GLY A 118 9.86 -2.18 -1.87
C GLY A 118 10.12 -2.30 -0.36
N LEU A 119 10.22 -1.17 0.35
CA LEU A 119 10.45 -1.15 1.80
C LEU A 119 9.33 -1.85 2.57
N LEU A 120 8.07 -1.65 2.16
CA LEU A 120 6.91 -2.28 2.77
C LEU A 120 6.90 -3.78 2.53
N GLY A 121 7.07 -4.22 1.27
CA GLY A 121 7.15 -5.64 0.93
C GLY A 121 8.22 -6.37 1.75
N LEU A 122 9.41 -5.77 1.88
CA LEU A 122 10.49 -6.30 2.72
C LEU A 122 10.14 -6.28 4.23
N GLY A 123 9.50 -5.22 4.71
CA GLY A 123 9.05 -5.11 6.09
C GLY A 123 8.07 -6.22 6.46
N PHE A 124 7.09 -6.49 5.60
CA PHE A 124 6.11 -7.56 5.77
C PHE A 124 6.71 -8.96 5.68
N LEU A 125 7.64 -9.21 4.75
CA LEU A 125 8.41 -10.46 4.71
C LEU A 125 9.22 -10.67 5.99
N THR A 126 9.74 -9.60 6.57
CA THR A 126 10.47 -9.67 7.84
C THR A 126 9.54 -10.02 9.01
N ILE A 127 8.34 -9.42 9.05
CA ILE A 127 7.31 -9.72 10.04
C ILE A 127 6.85 -11.18 9.92
N SER A 128 6.60 -11.67 8.70
CA SER A 128 6.08 -13.02 8.46
C SER A 128 7.08 -14.12 8.83
N ARG A 129 8.38 -13.89 8.64
CA ARG A 129 9.46 -14.83 8.98
C ARG A 129 9.73 -14.94 10.49
N GLY A 130 9.14 -14.06 11.29
CA GLY A 130 9.05 -14.22 12.72
C GLY A 130 10.29 -13.77 13.50
N VAL A 131 10.05 -12.87 14.44
CA VAL A 131 10.81 -12.78 15.68
C VAL A 131 10.70 -14.14 16.38
N LYS A 132 11.80 -14.90 16.47
CA LYS A 132 11.86 -16.07 17.36
C LYS A 132 11.57 -15.58 18.78
N LEU A 133 10.42 -15.93 19.34
CA LEU A 133 10.21 -15.81 20.78
C LEU A 133 11.15 -16.86 21.39
N LYS A 134 12.21 -16.40 22.04
CA LYS A 134 12.89 -17.23 23.05
C LYS A 134 11.78 -17.63 24.04
N ARG A 135 11.51 -18.93 24.11
CA ARG A 135 10.72 -19.51 25.19
C ARG A 135 11.50 -19.37 26.49
#